data_AF-X1BLY9-F1
#
_entry.id   AF-X1BLY9-F1
#
_cell.length_a   1.000
_cell.length_b   1.000
_cell.length_c   1.000
_cell.angle_alpha   90.00
_cell.angle_beta   90.00
_cell.angle_gamma   90.00
#
_symmetry.space_group_name_H-M   'P 1'
#
loop_
_entity.id
_entity.type
_entity.pdbx_description
1 polymer ?
#
loop_
_entity_poly.entity_id
_entity_poly.type
_entity_poly.pdbx_seq_one_letter_code
_entity_poly.pdbx_strand_id
1 'polypeptide(L)'
;DNFFGKHSGAEPNAKRVEHPMAKVGDAEYTGWGMVASGLAGVWARENTRGAIFDAMMNKETYSTTGSRILVRFFGGWDFTPKDALNRLPAQVGYSKGVSMGGDLSSAPKGKSPTFLVAALRDPLSGNLDRIQIIKVWVDKAGKRQEKVHNVVWSGERKPGADGKLPLVGNTVDVANATWSNTIGSPELIAVWTDPEFDPKLSASYYARVLEIPTPRWTAYEAKRFGIKMKKEIPMINVERANTSPIWYTP
;
A
#
# COMPACT_ATOMS: atom_id res chain seq x y z
N ASP A 1 5.56 -20.00 2.49
CA ASP A 1 5.41 -18.91 3.46
C ASP A 1 5.74 -19.41 4.86
N ASN A 2 6.44 -18.61 5.66
CA ASN A 2 7.14 -19.00 6.91
C ASN A 2 6.91 -17.96 8.03
N PHE A 3 5.66 -17.71 8.39
CA PHE A 3 5.35 -16.84 9.53
C PHE A 3 5.53 -17.57 10.87
N PHE A 4 6.63 -17.27 11.57
CA PHE A 4 7.00 -17.89 12.86
C PHE A 4 6.35 -17.25 14.09
N GLY A 5 5.47 -16.26 13.92
CA GLY A 5 4.89 -15.53 15.05
C GLY A 5 5.73 -14.33 15.50
N LYS A 6 5.38 -13.72 16.64
CA LYS A 6 6.05 -12.53 17.20
C LYS A 6 6.95 -12.83 18.40
N HIS A 7 6.81 -14.01 19.00
CA HIS A 7 7.58 -14.50 20.15
C HIS A 7 7.50 -16.04 20.15
N SER A 8 8.31 -16.71 20.99
CA SER A 8 8.42 -18.18 21.03
C SER A 8 7.09 -18.90 21.27
N GLY A 9 6.20 -18.34 22.09
CA GLY A 9 4.84 -18.88 22.32
C GLY A 9 3.92 -18.87 21.09
N ALA A 10 4.31 -18.22 19.99
CA ALA A 10 3.54 -18.12 18.75
C ALA A 10 4.13 -18.97 17.60
N GLU A 11 5.13 -19.81 17.90
CA GLU A 11 5.79 -20.63 16.90
C GLU A 11 4.83 -21.65 16.24
N PRO A 12 5.06 -22.00 14.95
CA PRO A 12 4.17 -22.86 14.19
C PRO A 12 3.91 -24.21 14.87
N ASN A 13 2.66 -24.48 15.22
CA ASN A 13 2.19 -25.79 15.66
C ASN A 13 0.67 -25.91 15.40
N ALA A 14 0.15 -27.14 15.43
CA ALA A 14 -1.24 -27.44 15.10
C ALA A 14 -2.29 -26.71 15.99
N LYS A 15 -1.90 -26.21 17.16
CA LYS A 15 -2.80 -25.58 18.14
C LYS A 15 -2.55 -24.09 18.31
N ARG A 16 -1.55 -23.48 17.65
CA ARG A 16 -1.18 -22.07 17.91
C ARG A 16 -2.29 -21.07 17.63
N VAL A 17 -3.20 -21.41 16.72
CA VAL A 17 -4.37 -20.59 16.41
C VAL A 17 -5.39 -20.53 17.56
N GLU A 18 -5.36 -21.51 18.46
CA GLU A 18 -6.21 -21.58 19.66
C GLU A 18 -5.58 -20.84 20.84
N HIS A 19 -4.26 -20.62 20.81
CA HIS A 19 -3.55 -19.92 21.86
C HIS A 19 -3.69 -18.41 21.67
N PRO A 20 -4.11 -17.64 22.70
CA PRO A 20 -4.16 -16.19 22.58
C PRO A 20 -2.76 -15.58 22.45
N MET A 21 -2.66 -14.48 21.70
CA MET A 21 -1.43 -13.67 21.66
C MET A 21 -1.24 -12.92 22.98
N ALA A 22 -2.32 -12.41 23.56
CA ALA A 22 -2.32 -11.80 24.89
C ALA A 22 -3.70 -11.99 25.53
N LYS A 23 -3.74 -12.21 26.84
CA LYS A 23 -4.98 -12.33 27.60
C LYS A 23 -4.83 -11.67 28.97
N VAL A 24 -5.75 -10.77 29.31
CA VAL A 24 -5.79 -10.05 30.58
C VAL A 24 -7.22 -10.08 31.11
N GLY A 25 -7.47 -10.93 32.12
CA GLY A 25 -8.83 -11.21 32.58
C GLY A 25 -9.69 -11.75 31.44
N ASP A 26 -10.81 -11.08 31.18
CA ASP A 26 -11.76 -11.43 30.11
C ASP A 26 -11.38 -10.85 28.74
N ALA A 27 -10.37 -9.97 28.66
CA ALA A 27 -9.91 -9.41 27.40
C ALA A 27 -8.87 -10.33 26.74
N GLU A 28 -9.08 -10.66 25.47
CA GLU A 28 -8.22 -11.57 24.71
C GLU A 28 -7.90 -11.03 23.32
N TYR A 29 -6.61 -10.98 23.00
CA TYR A 29 -6.11 -10.84 21.63
C TYR A 29 -5.86 -12.23 21.07
N THR A 30 -6.60 -12.60 20.03
CA THR A 30 -6.51 -13.94 19.43
C THR A 30 -5.14 -14.18 18.80
N GLY A 31 -4.60 -15.39 18.96
CA GLY A 31 -3.30 -15.73 18.36
C GLY A 31 -3.32 -15.68 16.85
N TRP A 32 -4.44 -16.13 16.26
CA TRP A 32 -4.64 -16.05 14.82
C TRP A 32 -4.72 -14.62 14.29
N GLY A 33 -4.91 -13.60 15.13
CA GLY A 33 -4.92 -12.19 14.75
C GLY A 33 -3.54 -11.63 14.38
N MET A 34 -2.46 -12.29 14.81
CA MET A 34 -1.09 -11.88 14.46
C MET A 34 -0.83 -11.96 12.96
N VAL A 35 0.03 -11.08 12.44
CA VAL A 35 0.50 -11.09 11.05
C VAL A 35 2.00 -10.80 11.01
N ALA A 36 2.67 -11.07 9.88
CA ALA A 36 4.05 -10.64 9.67
C ALA A 36 4.18 -9.12 9.87
N SER A 37 5.34 -8.65 10.34
CA SER A 37 5.57 -7.20 10.38
C SER A 37 5.76 -6.71 8.95
N GLY A 38 5.36 -5.46 8.71
CA GLY A 38 5.63 -4.81 7.46
C GLY A 38 7.11 -4.56 7.17
N LEU A 39 7.44 -4.33 5.91
CA LEU A 39 8.77 -3.87 5.49
C LEU A 39 8.77 -2.35 5.36
N ALA A 40 9.91 -1.72 5.64
CA ALA A 40 10.15 -0.32 5.31
C ALA A 40 11.00 -0.25 4.04
N GLY A 41 10.50 0.44 3.02
CA GLY A 41 11.26 0.82 1.83
C GLY A 41 11.85 2.22 2.00
N VAL A 42 13.13 2.37 1.69
CA VAL A 42 13.86 3.65 1.76
C VAL A 42 14.54 3.89 0.42
N TRP A 43 14.25 5.01 -0.23
CA TRP A 43 14.92 5.40 -1.46
C TRP A 43 16.16 6.23 -1.15
N ALA A 44 17.32 5.56 -1.08
CA ALA A 44 18.61 6.19 -0.87
C ALA A 44 19.41 6.29 -2.19
N ARG A 45 20.29 7.30 -2.28
CA ARG A 45 21.18 7.48 -3.44
C ARG A 45 22.23 6.37 -3.57
N GLU A 46 22.63 5.79 -2.45
CA GLU A 46 23.63 4.73 -2.36
C GLU A 46 23.38 3.88 -1.11
N ASN A 47 23.97 2.68 -1.08
CA ASN A 47 23.82 1.73 0.03
C ASN A 47 24.85 1.98 1.14
N THR A 48 24.89 3.22 1.65
CA THR A 48 25.71 3.60 2.81
C THR A 48 24.80 3.94 3.99
N ARG A 49 25.29 3.74 5.22
CA ARG A 49 24.52 4.09 6.43
C ARG A 49 24.10 5.56 6.44
N GLY A 50 24.99 6.45 5.99
CA GLY A 50 24.73 7.88 5.89
C GLY A 50 23.60 8.17 4.89
N ALA A 51 23.72 7.69 3.65
CA ALA A 51 22.70 7.95 2.63
C ALA A 51 21.32 7.36 2.98
N ILE A 52 21.28 6.19 3.65
CA ILE A 52 20.03 5.61 4.13
C ILE A 52 19.41 6.47 5.24
N PHE A 53 20.24 6.97 6.18
CA PHE A 53 19.76 7.86 7.23
C PHE A 53 19.23 9.18 6.66
N ASP A 54 19.95 9.80 5.72
CA ASP A 54 19.52 11.02 5.05
C ASP A 54 18.19 10.81 4.29
N ALA A 55 18.01 9.68 3.62
CA ALA A 55 16.76 9.33 2.93
C ALA A 55 15.58 9.17 3.91
N MET A 56 15.81 8.58 5.10
CA MET A 56 14.80 8.51 6.16
C MET A 56 14.47 9.89 6.71
N MET A 57 15.46 10.77 6.91
CA MET A 57 15.24 12.16 7.34
C MET A 57 14.47 12.98 6.31
N ASN A 58 14.74 12.75 5.03
CA ASN A 58 13.99 13.34 3.91
C ASN A 58 12.59 12.70 3.73
N LYS A 59 12.27 11.65 4.49
CA LYS A 59 11.00 10.91 4.43
C LYS A 59 10.71 10.31 3.04
N GLU A 60 11.73 10.06 2.21
CA GLU A 60 11.54 9.34 0.94
C GLU A 60 11.41 7.82 1.20
N THR A 61 10.35 7.47 1.91
CA THR A 61 10.12 6.15 2.49
C THR A 61 8.67 5.72 2.33
N TYR A 62 8.46 4.41 2.36
CA TYR A 62 7.14 3.80 2.36
C TYR A 62 7.16 2.52 3.19
N SER A 63 5.99 2.01 3.55
CA SER A 63 5.85 0.75 4.25
C SER A 63 5.00 -0.22 3.44
N THR A 64 5.29 -1.51 3.54
CA THR A 64 4.42 -2.58 3.04
C THR A 64 3.91 -3.42 4.20
N THR A 65 2.79 -4.12 4.04
CA THR A 65 2.27 -5.01 5.09
C THR A 65 2.91 -6.40 5.10
N GLY A 66 3.79 -6.69 4.13
CA GLY A 66 4.49 -7.97 4.04
C GLY A 66 5.28 -8.13 2.73
N SER A 67 4.64 -7.92 1.58
CA SER A 67 5.28 -8.09 0.26
C SER A 67 6.27 -6.97 -0.07
N ARG A 68 7.28 -7.27 -0.90
CA ARG A 68 8.31 -6.33 -1.37
C ARG A 68 7.83 -5.50 -2.56
N ILE A 69 6.61 -4.99 -2.50
CA ILE A 69 6.07 -4.06 -3.51
C ILE A 69 6.97 -2.84 -3.56
N LEU A 70 7.47 -2.46 -4.74
CA LEU A 70 8.22 -1.22 -4.92
C LEU A 70 7.27 -0.10 -5.27
N VAL A 71 7.39 1.05 -4.61
CA VAL A 71 6.54 2.22 -4.86
C VAL A 71 7.37 3.47 -5.04
N ARG A 72 7.06 4.25 -6.08
CA ARG A 72 7.53 5.61 -6.30
C ARG A 72 6.32 6.54 -6.37
N PHE A 73 6.42 7.68 -5.71
CA PHE A 73 5.34 8.66 -5.63
C PHE A 73 5.94 10.06 -5.62
N PHE A 74 5.50 10.88 -6.54
CA PHE A 74 5.96 12.24 -6.76
C PHE A 74 4.77 13.17 -6.92
N GLY A 75 4.91 14.40 -6.47
CA GLY A 75 3.91 15.46 -6.59
C GLY A 75 4.54 16.70 -7.21
N GLY A 76 3.81 17.38 -8.08
CA GLY A 76 4.26 18.60 -8.76
C GLY A 76 3.11 19.29 -9.47
N TRP A 77 3.42 20.31 -10.27
CA TRP A 77 2.40 21.12 -10.94
C TRP A 77 2.26 20.81 -12.44
N ASP A 78 3.19 20.03 -13.00
CA ASP A 78 3.39 19.87 -14.43
C ASP A 78 3.57 18.41 -14.89
N PHE A 79 3.14 17.44 -14.08
CA PHE A 79 3.06 16.05 -14.54
C PHE A 79 1.93 15.91 -15.56
N THR A 80 2.19 15.15 -16.62
CA THR A 80 1.28 14.89 -17.71
C THR A 80 1.12 13.38 -17.91
N PRO A 81 0.03 12.89 -18.53
CA PRO A 81 -0.14 11.46 -18.78
C PRO A 81 1.03 10.80 -19.54
N LYS A 82 1.77 11.56 -20.36
CA LYS A 82 2.97 11.06 -21.07
C LYS A 82 4.11 10.67 -20.13
N ASP A 83 4.19 11.27 -18.94
CA ASP A 83 5.22 10.98 -17.95
C ASP A 83 5.08 9.56 -17.37
N ALA A 84 3.86 9.03 -17.33
CA ALA A 84 3.59 7.65 -16.91
C ALA A 84 4.03 6.59 -17.96
N LEU A 85 4.36 7.01 -19.19
CA LEU A 85 4.85 6.13 -20.25
C LEU A 85 6.38 5.98 -20.24
N ASN A 86 7.08 6.69 -19.35
CA ASN A 86 8.52 6.61 -19.22
C ASN A 86 8.94 5.36 -18.42
N ARG A 87 9.96 4.65 -18.90
CA ARG A 87 10.54 3.47 -18.23
C ARG A 87 11.27 3.80 -16.92
N LEU A 88 11.58 5.07 -16.68
CA LEU A 88 12.28 5.59 -15.50
C LEU A 88 11.44 6.69 -14.82
N PRO A 89 10.29 6.34 -14.19
CA PRO A 89 9.40 7.31 -13.55
C PRO A 89 10.12 8.14 -12.48
N ALA A 90 11.16 7.60 -11.83
CA ALA A 90 11.95 8.34 -10.84
C ALA A 90 12.71 9.54 -11.44
N GLN A 91 13.29 9.40 -12.64
CA GLN A 91 14.00 10.50 -13.30
C GLN A 91 13.05 11.67 -13.62
N VAL A 92 11.85 11.34 -14.12
CA VAL A 92 10.80 12.33 -14.38
C VAL A 92 10.30 12.95 -13.07
N GLY A 93 10.09 12.12 -12.05
CA GLY A 93 9.67 12.53 -10.72
C GLY A 93 10.58 13.59 -10.10
N TYR A 94 11.88 13.30 -10.02
CA TYR A 94 12.88 14.21 -9.43
C TYR A 94 13.12 15.48 -10.25
N SER A 95 12.77 15.50 -11.54
CA SER A 95 12.96 16.70 -12.38
C SER A 95 11.77 17.65 -12.39
N LYS A 96 10.57 17.15 -12.09
CA LYS A 96 9.31 17.93 -12.21
C LYS A 96 8.61 18.23 -10.89
N GLY A 97 9.06 17.63 -9.79
CA GLY A 97 8.36 17.75 -8.53
C GLY A 97 9.14 17.26 -7.32
N VAL A 98 8.42 17.08 -6.22
CA VAL A 98 8.92 16.56 -4.96
C VAL A 98 8.59 15.07 -4.85
N SER A 99 9.45 14.30 -4.19
CA SER A 99 9.18 12.91 -3.85
C SER A 99 8.25 12.78 -2.65
N MET A 100 7.72 11.59 -2.42
CA MET A 100 7.07 11.20 -1.16
C MET A 100 7.87 11.72 0.04
N GLY A 101 7.17 12.25 1.04
CA GLY A 101 7.79 12.89 2.21
C GLY A 101 8.07 14.39 2.07
N GLY A 102 8.07 14.93 0.85
CA GLY A 102 8.30 16.35 0.57
C GLY A 102 7.07 17.25 0.71
N ASP A 103 7.27 18.52 0.39
CA ASP A 103 6.27 19.58 0.50
C ASP A 103 6.05 20.25 -0.87
N LEU A 104 4.79 20.28 -1.31
CA LEU A 104 4.33 21.12 -2.40
C LEU A 104 4.11 22.54 -1.86
N SER A 105 4.92 23.48 -2.34
CA SER A 105 4.75 24.90 -2.06
C SER A 105 4.37 25.66 -3.32
N SER A 106 3.86 26.88 -3.14
CA SER A 106 3.72 27.88 -4.21
C SER A 106 2.81 27.43 -5.37
N ALA A 107 1.57 27.03 -5.06
CA ALA A 107 0.59 26.64 -6.06
C ALA A 107 0.44 27.73 -7.15
N PRO A 108 0.73 27.43 -8.43
CA PRO A 108 0.49 28.37 -9.51
C PRO A 108 -1.00 28.72 -9.59
N LYS A 109 -1.30 29.97 -9.89
CA LYS A 109 -2.70 30.45 -9.93
C LYS A 109 -3.54 29.58 -10.88
N GLY A 110 -4.57 28.94 -10.32
CA GLY A 110 -5.52 28.11 -11.08
C GLY A 110 -5.03 26.71 -11.43
N LYS A 111 -3.89 26.24 -10.90
CA LYS A 111 -3.41 24.86 -11.09
C LYS A 111 -3.75 23.98 -9.88
N SER A 112 -4.11 22.73 -10.16
CA SER A 112 -4.17 21.65 -9.18
C SER A 112 -2.85 20.89 -9.16
N PRO A 113 -2.46 20.28 -8.02
CA PRO A 113 -1.33 19.39 -7.98
C PRO A 113 -1.59 18.15 -8.82
N THR A 114 -0.54 17.71 -9.49
CA THR A 114 -0.46 16.51 -10.31
C THR A 114 0.52 15.55 -9.66
N PHE A 115 0.22 14.26 -9.70
CA PHE A 115 0.99 13.24 -9.01
C PHE A 115 1.36 12.12 -9.96
N LEU A 116 2.65 11.82 -10.04
CA LEU A 116 3.17 10.65 -10.73
C LEU A 116 3.38 9.53 -9.72
N VAL A 117 2.70 8.40 -9.94
CA VAL A 117 2.82 7.22 -9.09
C VAL A 117 3.17 6.01 -9.94
N ALA A 118 4.12 5.20 -9.46
CA ALA A 118 4.54 3.96 -10.08
C ALA A 118 4.67 2.88 -9.01
N ALA A 119 4.18 1.68 -9.31
CA ALA A 119 4.33 0.52 -8.44
C ALA A 119 4.69 -0.73 -9.24
N LEU A 120 5.57 -1.55 -8.67
CA LEU A 120 5.98 -2.84 -9.19
C LEU A 120 5.66 -3.92 -8.16
N ARG A 121 5.07 -5.03 -8.58
CA ARG A 121 4.78 -6.16 -7.70
C ARG A 121 6.04 -6.74 -7.06
N ASP A 122 5.86 -7.42 -5.93
CA ASP A 122 6.88 -8.35 -5.44
C ASP A 122 6.94 -9.56 -6.39
N PRO A 123 8.12 -9.91 -6.95
CA PRO A 123 8.29 -11.08 -7.80
C PRO A 123 7.79 -12.39 -7.14
N LEU A 124 7.86 -12.47 -5.81
CA LEU A 124 7.47 -13.62 -4.99
C LEU A 124 6.03 -13.55 -4.44
N SER A 125 5.27 -12.51 -4.78
CA SER A 125 3.91 -12.29 -4.26
C SER A 125 2.88 -12.04 -5.37
N GLY A 126 1.68 -11.62 -4.97
CA GLY A 126 0.57 -11.33 -5.88
C GLY A 126 0.87 -10.18 -6.85
N ASN A 127 0.23 -10.21 -8.02
CA ASN A 127 0.16 -9.05 -8.90
C ASN A 127 -0.56 -7.87 -8.21
N LEU A 128 -0.47 -6.68 -8.79
CA LEU A 128 -1.14 -5.47 -8.27
C LEU A 128 -2.61 -5.42 -8.69
N ASP A 129 -3.51 -5.09 -7.75
CA ASP A 129 -4.92 -4.79 -8.01
C ASP A 129 -5.09 -3.33 -8.44
N ARG A 130 -4.60 -2.39 -7.63
CA ARG A 130 -4.78 -0.95 -7.89
C ARG A 130 -3.80 -0.08 -7.12
N ILE A 131 -3.64 1.15 -7.60
CA ILE A 131 -3.07 2.27 -6.87
C ILE A 131 -4.18 3.25 -6.53
N GLN A 132 -4.16 3.70 -5.28
CA GLN A 132 -5.00 4.76 -4.75
C GLN A 132 -4.15 5.93 -4.32
N ILE A 133 -4.67 7.15 -4.46
CA ILE A 133 -4.15 8.32 -3.76
C ILE A 133 -5.18 8.71 -2.70
N ILE A 134 -4.73 8.80 -1.46
CA ILE A 134 -5.54 9.23 -0.34
C ILE A 134 -5.19 10.68 -0.07
N LYS A 135 -6.19 11.54 -0.17
CA LYS A 135 -6.11 12.96 0.19
C LYS A 135 -6.67 13.13 1.60
N VAL A 136 -5.89 13.76 2.47
CA VAL A 136 -6.33 14.19 3.80
C VAL A 136 -6.17 15.70 3.86
N TRP A 137 -7.17 16.42 4.33
CA TRP A 137 -7.10 17.88 4.45
C TRP A 137 -7.87 18.37 5.67
N VAL A 138 -7.62 19.63 6.04
CA VAL A 138 -8.40 20.33 7.06
C VAL A 138 -9.37 21.26 6.34
N ASP A 139 -10.66 21.11 6.59
CA ASP A 139 -11.67 21.98 5.99
C ASP A 139 -11.73 23.37 6.64
N LYS A 140 -12.54 24.26 6.09
CA LYS A 140 -12.71 25.64 6.59
C LYS A 140 -13.26 25.71 8.02
N ALA A 141 -13.85 24.62 8.53
CA ALA A 141 -14.34 24.51 9.90
C ALA A 141 -13.30 23.88 10.85
N GLY A 142 -12.08 23.62 10.37
CA GLY A 142 -11.01 23.01 11.16
C GLY A 142 -11.15 21.49 11.33
N LYS A 143 -12.04 20.83 10.59
CA LYS A 143 -12.24 19.37 10.70
C LYS A 143 -11.37 18.62 9.70
N ARG A 144 -10.81 17.50 10.15
CA ARG A 144 -10.06 16.56 9.30
C ARG A 144 -11.03 15.85 8.36
N GLN A 145 -10.70 15.87 7.08
CA GLN A 145 -11.39 15.18 6.01
C GLN A 145 -10.44 14.18 5.33
N GLU A 146 -10.99 13.10 4.78
CA GLU A 146 -10.25 12.09 4.01
C GLU A 146 -11.06 11.69 2.78
N LYS A 147 -10.38 11.52 1.65
CA LYS A 147 -10.96 10.95 0.44
C LYS A 147 -9.98 10.00 -0.24
N VAL A 148 -10.49 8.84 -0.64
CA VAL A 148 -9.74 7.81 -1.36
C VAL A 148 -10.07 7.87 -2.84
N HIS A 149 -9.06 8.11 -3.68
CA HIS A 149 -9.20 8.09 -5.13
C HIS A 149 -8.56 6.83 -5.69
N ASN A 150 -9.31 6.01 -6.43
CA ASN A 150 -8.72 4.95 -7.26
C ASN A 150 -8.14 5.63 -8.50
N VAL A 151 -6.82 5.55 -8.68
CA VAL A 151 -6.11 6.31 -9.72
C VAL A 151 -5.82 5.45 -10.94
N VAL A 152 -5.39 4.21 -10.71
CA VAL A 152 -5.12 3.24 -11.77
C VAL A 152 -5.30 1.84 -11.20
N TRP A 153 -5.78 0.90 -12.01
CA TRP A 153 -6.09 -0.45 -11.58
C TRP A 153 -5.96 -1.45 -12.71
N SER A 154 -5.77 -2.72 -12.35
CA SER A 154 -5.63 -3.82 -13.30
C SER A 154 -6.96 -4.21 -13.94
N GLY A 155 -6.90 -4.61 -15.21
CA GLY A 155 -8.04 -5.09 -15.99
C GLY A 155 -9.07 -4.00 -16.30
N GLU A 156 -10.08 -4.35 -17.09
CA GLU A 156 -11.07 -3.40 -17.63
C GLU A 156 -12.28 -3.19 -16.70
N ARG A 157 -12.01 -3.11 -15.40
CA ARG A 157 -13.07 -2.88 -14.40
C ARG A 157 -13.53 -1.44 -14.42
N LYS A 158 -14.83 -1.25 -14.15
CA LYS A 158 -15.43 0.07 -13.97
C LYS A 158 -16.03 0.17 -12.57
N PRO A 159 -16.00 1.36 -11.94
CA PRO A 159 -16.76 1.60 -10.73
C PRO A 159 -18.24 1.25 -10.91
N GLY A 160 -18.86 0.69 -9.88
CA GLY A 160 -20.29 0.42 -9.85
C GLY A 160 -21.11 1.70 -9.70
N ALA A 161 -22.44 1.54 -9.63
CA ALA A 161 -23.37 2.66 -9.42
C ALA A 161 -23.14 3.39 -8.07
N ASP A 162 -22.51 2.72 -7.11
CA ASP A 162 -22.11 3.28 -5.82
C ASP A 162 -20.75 4.02 -5.87
N GLY A 163 -20.14 4.14 -7.05
CA GLY A 163 -18.84 4.75 -7.26
C GLY A 163 -17.66 3.89 -6.77
N LYS A 164 -17.90 2.68 -6.27
CA LYS A 164 -16.84 1.79 -5.79
C LYS A 164 -16.33 0.90 -6.90
N LEU A 165 -15.01 0.83 -7.02
CA LEU A 165 -14.35 -0.11 -7.93
C LEU A 165 -14.32 -1.50 -7.29
N PRO A 166 -14.95 -2.53 -7.90
CA PRO A 166 -14.94 -3.90 -7.37
C PRO A 166 -13.51 -4.44 -7.27
N LEU A 167 -13.27 -5.45 -6.43
CA LEU A 167 -11.98 -6.16 -6.41
C LEU A 167 -11.71 -6.84 -7.75
N VAL A 168 -10.43 -7.03 -8.11
CA VAL A 168 -10.05 -7.68 -9.38
C VAL A 168 -10.48 -9.14 -9.44
N GLY A 169 -10.68 -9.76 -8.28
CA GLY A 169 -11.08 -11.15 -8.13
C GLY A 169 -10.25 -11.79 -7.03
N ASN A 170 -10.31 -13.12 -6.96
CA ASN A 170 -9.57 -13.93 -6.02
C ASN A 170 -9.18 -15.25 -6.69
N THR A 171 -7.89 -15.56 -6.71
CA THR A 171 -7.33 -16.80 -7.26
C THR A 171 -6.76 -17.72 -6.19
N VAL A 172 -7.00 -17.42 -4.91
CA VAL A 172 -6.49 -18.21 -3.79
C VAL A 172 -7.21 -19.55 -3.72
N ASP A 173 -6.43 -20.61 -3.82
CA ASP A 173 -6.81 -21.95 -3.39
C ASP A 173 -6.41 -22.12 -1.92
N VAL A 174 -7.41 -21.98 -1.04
CA VAL A 174 -7.23 -22.08 0.41
C VAL A 174 -6.80 -23.48 0.85
N ALA A 175 -7.32 -24.54 0.21
CA ALA A 175 -7.00 -25.91 0.56
C ALA A 175 -5.53 -26.23 0.27
N ASN A 176 -5.01 -25.68 -0.82
CA ASN A 176 -3.62 -25.85 -1.20
C ASN A 176 -2.69 -24.73 -0.70
N ALA A 177 -3.22 -23.68 -0.08
CA ALA A 177 -2.47 -22.48 0.31
C ALA A 177 -1.63 -21.95 -0.87
N THR A 178 -2.25 -21.89 -2.05
CA THR A 178 -1.63 -21.40 -3.29
C THR A 178 -2.52 -20.36 -3.96
N TRP A 179 -1.99 -19.63 -4.93
CA TRP A 179 -2.75 -18.71 -5.76
C TRP A 179 -2.12 -18.64 -7.16
N SER A 180 -2.86 -18.14 -8.14
CA SER A 180 -2.34 -17.85 -9.48
C SER A 180 -2.26 -16.35 -9.73
N ASN A 181 -1.18 -15.91 -10.37
CA ASN A 181 -1.01 -14.53 -10.86
C ASN A 181 -1.66 -14.32 -12.25
N THR A 182 -2.82 -14.95 -12.47
CA THR A 182 -3.61 -14.83 -13.73
C THR A 182 -4.48 -13.57 -13.77
N ILE A 183 -4.62 -12.88 -12.63
CA ILE A 183 -5.30 -11.59 -12.49
C ILE A 183 -4.33 -10.55 -11.92
N GLY A 184 -4.72 -9.27 -11.94
CA GLY A 184 -3.84 -8.17 -11.52
C GLY A 184 -2.86 -7.75 -12.62
N SER A 185 -2.03 -6.76 -12.33
CA SER A 185 -0.98 -6.27 -13.23
C SER A 185 0.40 -6.35 -12.55
N PRO A 186 1.48 -6.68 -13.28
CA PRO A 186 2.82 -6.73 -12.70
C PRO A 186 3.36 -5.34 -12.33
N GLU A 187 2.89 -4.32 -13.04
CA GLU A 187 3.27 -2.92 -12.88
C GLU A 187 2.02 -2.05 -13.06
N LEU A 188 1.95 -0.94 -12.32
CA LEU A 188 0.95 0.10 -12.50
C LEU A 188 1.65 1.46 -12.42
N ILE A 189 1.47 2.31 -13.44
CA ILE A 189 2.01 3.68 -13.48
C ILE A 189 0.91 4.61 -13.95
N ALA A 190 0.75 5.75 -13.28
CA ALA A 190 -0.23 6.75 -13.67
C ALA A 190 0.18 8.16 -13.24
N VAL A 191 -0.37 9.14 -13.95
CA VAL A 191 -0.46 10.52 -13.49
C VAL A 191 -1.89 10.84 -13.10
N TRP A 192 -2.07 11.45 -11.93
CA TRP A 192 -3.37 11.86 -11.41
C TRP A 192 -3.36 13.30 -10.94
N THR A 193 -4.44 14.02 -11.23
CA THR A 193 -4.64 15.41 -10.82
C THR A 193 -5.74 15.47 -9.77
N ASP A 194 -5.54 16.23 -8.70
CA ASP A 194 -6.58 16.44 -7.69
C ASP A 194 -7.74 17.29 -8.27
N PRO A 195 -8.94 16.71 -8.47
CA PRO A 195 -10.07 17.41 -9.06
C PRO A 195 -10.76 18.37 -8.07
N GLU A 196 -10.48 18.23 -6.78
CA GLU A 196 -11.15 18.95 -5.69
C GLU A 196 -10.13 19.77 -4.87
N PHE A 197 -9.05 20.20 -5.52
CA PHE A 197 -8.00 20.99 -4.89
C PHE A 197 -8.51 22.39 -4.52
N ASP A 198 -8.34 22.76 -3.25
CA ASP A 198 -8.51 24.13 -2.78
C ASP A 198 -7.13 24.64 -2.31
N PRO A 199 -6.50 25.59 -3.03
CA PRO A 199 -5.17 26.09 -2.67
C PRO A 199 -5.15 26.85 -1.34
N LYS A 200 -6.30 27.06 -0.68
CA LYS A 200 -6.37 27.71 0.63
C LYS A 200 -6.38 26.73 1.80
N LEU A 201 -6.44 25.43 1.53
CA LEU A 201 -6.53 24.40 2.56
C LEU A 201 -5.24 23.59 2.62
N SER A 202 -4.68 23.43 3.82
CA SER A 202 -3.60 22.46 4.03
C SER A 202 -4.08 21.05 3.73
N ALA A 203 -3.29 20.32 2.96
CA ALA A 203 -3.59 18.96 2.55
C ALA A 203 -2.35 18.08 2.60
N SER A 204 -2.57 16.78 2.61
CA SER A 204 -1.54 15.77 2.46
C SER A 204 -2.06 14.65 1.57
N TYR A 205 -1.16 14.09 0.78
CA TYR A 205 -1.46 13.06 -0.21
C TYR A 205 -0.51 11.90 0.02
N TYR A 206 -1.02 10.68 0.12
CA TYR A 206 -0.16 9.49 0.10
C TYR A 206 -0.74 8.44 -0.83
N ALA A 207 0.13 7.74 -1.54
CA ALA A 207 -0.24 6.60 -2.35
C ALA A 207 -0.43 5.34 -1.48
N ARG A 208 -1.48 4.57 -1.78
CA ARG A 208 -1.72 3.21 -1.31
C ARG A 208 -1.79 2.26 -2.49
N VAL A 209 -0.94 1.24 -2.51
CA VAL A 209 -0.96 0.18 -3.51
C VAL A 209 -1.60 -1.05 -2.89
N LEU A 210 -2.50 -1.71 -3.61
CA LEU A 210 -3.11 -2.98 -3.20
C LEU A 210 -2.66 -4.08 -4.17
N GLU A 211 -2.28 -5.22 -3.61
CA GLU A 211 -2.03 -6.45 -4.35
C GLU A 211 -3.32 -7.30 -4.45
N ILE A 212 -3.34 -8.29 -5.34
CA ILE A 212 -4.42 -9.28 -5.39
C ILE A 212 -4.44 -10.13 -4.11
N PRO A 213 -5.56 -10.80 -3.77
CA PRO A 213 -5.60 -11.65 -2.59
C PRO A 213 -4.56 -12.78 -2.65
N THR A 214 -3.88 -13.03 -1.52
CA THR A 214 -2.94 -14.14 -1.33
C THR A 214 -3.31 -14.99 -0.11
N PRO A 215 -2.84 -16.24 -0.02
CA PRO A 215 -3.09 -17.06 1.16
C PRO A 215 -2.44 -16.43 2.38
N ARG A 216 -3.20 -16.37 3.48
CA ARG A 216 -2.67 -15.94 4.78
C ARG A 216 -1.90 -17.08 5.43
N TRP A 217 -1.01 -16.78 6.38
CA TRP A 217 -0.29 -17.80 7.15
C TRP A 217 -1.19 -18.91 7.73
N THR A 218 -2.43 -18.59 8.09
CA THR A 218 -3.45 -19.54 8.57
C THR A 218 -3.85 -20.57 7.50
N ALA A 219 -3.90 -20.21 6.22
CA ALA A 219 -4.08 -21.18 5.14
C ALA A 219 -2.89 -22.13 5.00
N TYR A 220 -1.67 -21.59 5.06
CA TYR A 220 -0.47 -22.41 5.03
C TYR A 220 -0.41 -23.40 6.20
N GLU A 221 -0.86 -22.99 7.39
CA GLU A 221 -0.88 -23.88 8.56
C GLU A 221 -1.99 -24.91 8.55
N ALA A 222 -3.18 -24.54 8.08
CA ALA A 222 -4.27 -25.49 7.86
C ALA A 222 -3.79 -26.64 6.96
N LYS A 223 -3.11 -26.31 5.86
CA LYS A 223 -2.48 -27.29 4.97
C LYS A 223 -1.34 -28.05 5.65
N ARG A 224 -0.40 -27.35 6.30
CA ARG A 224 0.82 -27.94 6.90
C ARG A 224 0.50 -28.95 7.99
N PHE A 225 -0.50 -28.66 8.84
CA PHE A 225 -0.85 -29.48 10.00
C PHE A 225 -2.11 -30.33 9.80
N GLY A 226 -2.79 -30.20 8.65
CA GLY A 226 -4.03 -30.93 8.38
C GLY A 226 -5.19 -30.54 9.31
N ILE A 227 -5.19 -29.29 9.81
CA ILE A 227 -6.20 -28.78 10.75
C ILE A 227 -7.29 -27.99 10.04
N LYS A 228 -8.51 -28.03 10.61
CA LYS A 228 -9.61 -27.19 10.15
C LYS A 228 -9.64 -25.89 10.96
N MET A 229 -9.55 -24.77 10.27
CA MET A 229 -9.70 -23.45 10.89
C MET A 229 -11.17 -23.13 11.13
N LYS A 230 -11.46 -22.43 12.24
CA LYS A 230 -12.82 -21.92 12.52
C LYS A 230 -13.21 -20.87 11.47
N LYS A 231 -14.52 -20.69 11.24
CA LYS A 231 -15.05 -19.85 10.14
C LYS A 231 -14.64 -18.39 10.26
N GLU A 232 -14.46 -17.89 11.48
CA GLU A 232 -14.05 -16.53 11.79
C GLU A 232 -12.57 -16.25 11.51
N ILE A 233 -11.73 -17.29 11.37
CA ILE A 233 -10.29 -17.14 11.13
C ILE A 233 -10.07 -16.80 9.66
N PRO A 234 -9.50 -15.61 9.34
CA PRO A 234 -9.23 -15.25 7.96
C PRO A 234 -8.20 -16.20 7.35
N MET A 235 -8.44 -16.64 6.11
CA MET A 235 -7.54 -17.54 5.37
C MET A 235 -6.82 -16.83 4.22
N ILE A 236 -7.21 -15.59 3.94
CA ILE A 236 -6.78 -14.78 2.81
C ILE A 236 -6.48 -13.38 3.34
N ASN A 237 -5.46 -12.75 2.77
CA ASN A 237 -5.08 -11.36 3.03
C ASN A 237 -4.88 -10.61 1.71
N VAL A 238 -4.93 -9.28 1.82
CA VAL A 238 -4.59 -8.36 0.74
C VAL A 238 -3.47 -7.49 1.26
N GLU A 239 -2.27 -7.73 0.74
CA GLU A 239 -1.09 -6.95 1.04
C GLU A 239 -1.19 -5.57 0.40
N ARG A 240 -0.54 -4.60 1.03
CA ARG A 240 -0.54 -3.21 0.60
C ARG A 240 0.79 -2.54 0.84
N ALA A 241 1.01 -1.46 0.11
CA ALA A 241 2.07 -0.49 0.40
C ALA A 241 1.46 0.89 0.65
N ASN A 242 1.99 1.65 1.61
CA ASN A 242 1.62 3.04 1.87
C ASN A 242 2.88 3.91 1.88
N THR A 243 2.86 4.98 1.09
CA THR A 243 3.97 5.95 1.01
C THR A 243 3.93 6.97 2.14
N SER A 244 5.07 7.61 2.41
CA SER A 244 5.08 8.85 3.17
C SER A 244 4.26 9.93 2.45
N PRO A 245 3.53 10.77 3.19
CA PRO A 245 2.71 11.79 2.57
C PRO A 245 3.57 12.87 1.88
N ILE A 246 3.08 13.36 0.76
CA ILE A 246 3.45 14.65 0.19
C ILE A 246 2.50 15.69 0.78
N TRP A 247 3.06 16.71 1.40
CA TRP A 247 2.31 17.77 2.07
C TRP A 247 2.04 18.92 1.11
N TYR A 248 0.98 19.67 1.37
CA TYR A 248 0.70 20.95 0.75
C TYR A 248 0.36 21.96 1.84
N THR A 249 1.10 23.05 1.86
CA THR A 249 0.84 24.18 2.75
C THR A 249 0.52 25.41 1.89
N PRO A 250 -0.67 26.03 2.05
CA PRO A 250 -1.09 27.24 1.35
C PRO A 250 -0.10 28.40 1.43
#